data_AF-A0A933LEV3-F1
#
_entry.id   AF-A0A933LEV3-F1
#
_cell.length_a   1.000
_cell.length_b   1.000
_cell.length_c   1.000
_cell.angle_alpha   90.00
_cell.angle_beta   90.00
_cell.angle_gamma   90.00
#
_symmetry.space_group_name_H-M   'P 1'
#
loop_
_entity.id
_entity.type
_entity.pdbx_description
1 polymer ?
#
loop_
_entity_poly.entity_id
_entity_poly.type
_entity_poly.pdbx_seq_one_letter_code
_entity_poly.pdbx_strand_id
1 'polypeptide(L)'
;MKSARPCVFLSIPYGISARNVLRSEAFRILRDNCRVVVLSPLHRDPAFRAEFGGPGVALCDLPRCRSPLYQTLRRMLDWAESYRFTRRTRIETLLILERCFREQAPLLYACRRAAGALLGGWDPVYRALLAVQQRSVRSRYWQDLFDEFQPGLVLLTHPFALEELPLALEARLRPLLLCAMIHSWDNVTAKSGLRVVVSNRPGRTLPVRFDKLIVWNEVMRRELVDFYGYRPEDIFPSGIPQFDVYREPDRATREELLLSLGADPARRLILYAAGSPTLLARQEAVLDVLVEAVEEDRLDVPAQLLVRTHPGTPMEALRARYAGRRRVVFDQPGIADAAAAFAAGWQNGDGDPRRLARQLRHCDVVVNVASTMSIDAAAFDKPVVCVGYDGDQVRPYLRSVAKHYDFTHYRNLMETGGVRLARSAEELVEEVRRYLREPGRDVEGRRRIVDQQCYRLDGRAGERIGMFLCALLAGGAAGDACAERMKRA
;
A
#
# COMPACT_ATOMS: atom_id res chain seq x y z
N MET A 1 36.23 -25.54 4.53
CA MET A 1 35.72 -24.36 3.80
C MET A 1 34.43 -23.90 4.48
N LYS A 2 34.39 -22.73 5.11
CA LYS A 2 33.10 -22.16 5.56
C LYS A 2 32.26 -21.95 4.30
N SER A 3 31.11 -22.63 4.19
CA SER A 3 30.20 -22.42 3.07
C SER A 3 29.91 -20.91 2.98
N ALA A 4 30.06 -20.34 1.77
CA ALA A 4 29.73 -18.95 1.56
C ALA A 4 28.26 -18.74 1.95
N ARG A 5 27.97 -17.71 2.77
CA ARG A 5 26.59 -17.41 3.16
C ARG A 5 25.75 -17.19 1.90
N PRO A 6 24.52 -17.73 1.81
CA PRO A 6 23.64 -17.51 0.67
C PRO A 6 23.41 -16.01 0.48
N CYS A 7 23.28 -15.59 -0.78
CA CYS A 7 23.09 -14.18 -1.14
C CYS A 7 21.66 -13.92 -1.60
N VAL A 8 21.08 -12.80 -1.14
CA VAL A 8 19.74 -12.35 -1.51
C VAL A 8 19.78 -10.93 -2.08
N PHE A 9 19.06 -10.70 -3.17
CA PHE A 9 18.81 -9.35 -3.69
C PHE A 9 17.46 -8.84 -3.17
N LEU A 10 17.45 -7.65 -2.59
CA LEU A 10 16.26 -6.95 -2.12
C LEU A 10 16.08 -5.66 -2.91
N SER A 11 15.05 -5.59 -3.74
CA SER A 11 14.72 -4.35 -4.47
C SER A 11 13.90 -3.40 -3.62
N ILE A 12 14.40 -2.18 -3.40
CA ILE A 12 13.80 -1.14 -2.54
C ILE A 12 13.64 0.15 -3.35
N PRO A 13 12.61 0.24 -4.22
CA PRO A 13 12.40 1.39 -5.09
C PRO A 13 11.81 2.61 -4.37
N TYR A 14 11.05 2.40 -3.28
CA TYR A 14 10.28 3.44 -2.61
C TYR A 14 10.31 3.31 -1.07
N GLY A 15 9.94 4.37 -0.35
CA GLY A 15 9.90 4.37 1.12
C GLY A 15 8.98 3.29 1.72
N ILE A 16 7.85 2.98 1.09
CA ILE A 16 6.95 1.89 1.53
C ILE A 16 7.63 0.51 1.47
N SER A 17 8.52 0.30 0.51
CA SER A 17 9.32 -0.91 0.40
C SER A 17 10.31 -1.03 1.55
N ALA A 18 10.97 0.09 1.88
CA ALA A 18 11.87 0.15 3.03
C ALA A 18 11.12 -0.08 4.35
N ARG A 19 9.93 0.52 4.52
CA ARG A 19 9.08 0.32 5.70
C ARG A 19 8.69 -1.15 5.91
N ASN A 20 8.29 -1.85 4.85
CA ASN A 20 7.82 -3.22 4.96
C ASN A 20 8.93 -4.28 5.01
N VAL A 21 10.13 -3.97 4.50
CA VAL A 21 11.24 -4.94 4.48
C VAL A 21 12.41 -4.50 5.34
N LEU A 22 13.02 -3.34 5.05
CA LEU A 22 14.24 -2.90 5.71
C LEU A 22 14.05 -2.50 7.17
N ARG A 23 12.91 -1.86 7.51
CA ARG A 23 12.53 -1.47 8.88
C ARG A 23 11.64 -2.51 9.57
N SER A 24 11.73 -3.76 9.16
CA SER A 24 11.02 -4.86 9.81
C SER A 24 11.98 -5.97 10.22
N GLU A 25 11.48 -6.88 11.06
CA GLU A 25 12.22 -8.08 11.48
C GLU A 25 12.69 -8.95 10.30
N ALA A 26 12.07 -8.80 9.11
CA ALA A 26 12.48 -9.51 7.91
C ALA A 26 13.94 -9.21 7.54
N PHE A 27 14.32 -7.92 7.53
CA PHE A 27 15.68 -7.53 7.18
C PHE A 27 16.69 -7.93 8.24
N ARG A 28 16.34 -7.86 9.53
CA ARG A 28 17.20 -8.33 10.62
C ARG A 28 17.52 -9.82 10.45
N ILE A 29 16.50 -10.65 10.27
CA ILE A 29 16.66 -12.10 10.05
C ILE A 29 17.51 -12.38 8.80
N LEU A 30 17.26 -11.67 7.70
CA LEU A 30 18.05 -11.85 6.47
C LEU A 30 19.52 -11.48 6.67
N ARG A 31 19.82 -10.38 7.36
CA ARG A 31 21.20 -9.97 7.67
C ARG A 31 21.96 -10.98 8.53
N ASP A 32 21.27 -11.58 9.49
CA ASP A 32 21.87 -12.54 10.41
C ASP A 32 22.23 -13.86 9.70
N ASN A 33 21.46 -14.24 8.66
CA ASN A 33 21.57 -15.54 8.00
C ASN A 33 22.21 -15.50 6.59
N CYS A 34 22.17 -14.35 5.91
CA CYS A 34 22.52 -14.23 4.48
C CYS A 34 23.46 -13.04 4.23
N ARG A 35 24.10 -13.03 3.05
CA ARG A 35 24.61 -11.78 2.45
C ARG A 35 23.44 -11.08 1.77
N VAL A 36 23.21 -9.81 2.09
CA VAL A 36 22.07 -9.04 1.58
C VAL A 36 22.56 -7.97 0.63
N VAL A 37 22.01 -7.91 -0.58
CA VAL A 37 22.25 -6.84 -1.54
C VAL A 37 20.98 -6.02 -1.66
N VAL A 38 21.01 -4.80 -1.16
CA VAL A 38 19.89 -3.86 -1.25
C VAL A 38 20.06 -3.02 -2.50
N LEU A 39 19.11 -3.14 -3.42
CA LEU A 39 19.05 -2.37 -4.66
C LEU A 39 18.11 -1.19 -4.46
N SER A 40 18.66 0.02 -4.42
CA SER A 40 17.86 1.22 -4.17
C SER A 40 18.41 2.44 -4.91
N PRO A 41 17.55 3.34 -5.41
CA PRO A 41 18.00 4.64 -5.89
C PRO A 41 18.73 5.45 -4.79
N LEU A 42 18.56 5.07 -3.51
CA LEU A 42 19.16 5.76 -2.35
C LEU A 42 20.50 5.16 -1.90
N HIS A 43 21.10 4.25 -2.68
CA HIS A 43 22.34 3.56 -2.29
C HIS A 43 23.53 4.48 -1.96
N ARG A 44 23.50 5.76 -2.39
CA ARG A 44 24.52 6.79 -2.09
C ARG A 44 24.10 7.78 -1.00
N ASP A 45 22.84 7.76 -0.58
CA ASP A 45 22.36 8.67 0.44
C ASP A 45 23.02 8.36 1.79
N PRO A 46 23.65 9.33 2.48
CA PRO A 46 24.35 9.08 3.74
C PRO A 46 23.45 8.55 4.85
N ALA A 47 22.21 9.03 4.96
CA ALA A 47 21.27 8.59 6.00
C ALA A 47 20.81 7.15 5.74
N PHE A 48 20.48 6.83 4.49
CA PHE A 48 20.14 5.47 4.07
C PHE A 48 21.29 4.48 4.32
N ARG A 49 22.53 4.90 4.00
CA ARG A 49 23.73 4.10 4.25
C ARG A 49 24.00 3.89 5.73
N ALA A 50 23.81 4.91 6.55
CA ALA A 50 23.97 4.82 8.00
C ALA A 50 22.95 3.87 8.63
N GLU A 51 21.70 3.88 8.15
CA GLU A 51 20.62 3.05 8.69
C GLU A 51 20.70 1.58 8.24
N PHE A 52 20.94 1.30 6.96
CA PHE A 52 20.87 -0.08 6.41
C PHE A 52 22.21 -0.69 5.99
N GLY A 53 23.28 0.09 5.99
CA GLY A 53 24.62 -0.44 5.75
C GLY A 53 25.12 -1.33 6.89
N GLY A 54 26.30 -1.91 6.68
CA GLY A 54 27.02 -2.65 7.71
C GLY A 54 27.50 -4.03 7.23
N PRO A 55 28.07 -4.83 8.15
CA PRO A 55 28.61 -6.14 7.81
C PRO A 55 27.54 -7.04 7.17
N GLY A 56 27.89 -7.67 6.05
CA GLY A 56 26.99 -8.57 5.31
C GLY A 56 25.96 -7.87 4.42
N VAL A 57 25.93 -6.53 4.35
CA VAL A 57 25.03 -5.77 3.48
C VAL A 57 25.81 -5.00 2.42
N ALA A 58 25.46 -5.20 1.16
CA ALA A 58 25.91 -4.37 0.05
C ALA A 58 24.76 -3.47 -0.43
N LEU A 59 25.05 -2.18 -0.64
CA LEU A 59 24.08 -1.21 -1.14
C LEU A 59 24.44 -0.86 -2.58
N CYS A 60 23.56 -1.22 -3.51
CA CYS A 60 23.77 -1.10 -4.95
C CYS A 60 22.65 -0.27 -5.59
N ASP A 61 22.91 0.29 -6.76
CA ASP A 61 21.93 1.12 -7.47
C ASP A 61 20.71 0.31 -7.94
N LEU A 62 19.58 1.00 -8.10
CA LEU A 62 18.40 0.49 -8.81
C LEU A 62 18.13 1.45 -9.98
N PRO A 63 18.84 1.28 -11.11
CA PRO A 63 18.81 2.26 -12.19
C PRO A 63 17.46 2.29 -12.89
N ARG A 64 16.95 3.50 -13.13
CA ARG A 64 15.75 3.70 -13.96
C ARG A 64 16.12 3.56 -15.44
N CYS A 65 15.40 2.71 -16.16
CA CYS A 65 15.54 2.64 -17.61
C CYS A 65 14.91 3.89 -18.26
N ARG A 66 15.75 4.81 -18.76
CA ARG A 66 15.32 6.07 -19.40
C ARG A 66 15.20 5.99 -20.93
N SER A 67 15.52 4.86 -21.55
CA SER A 67 15.50 4.71 -23.01
C SER A 67 14.11 5.04 -23.60
N PRO A 68 14.02 5.98 -24.57
CA PRO A 68 12.74 6.31 -25.22
C PRO A 68 12.10 5.11 -25.93
N LEU A 69 12.93 4.22 -26.49
CA LEU A 69 12.48 2.98 -27.11
C LEU A 69 11.81 2.07 -26.07
N TYR A 70 12.46 1.85 -24.92
CA TYR A 70 11.90 1.08 -23.83
C TYR A 70 10.57 1.68 -23.34
N GLN A 71 10.52 2.99 -23.12
CA GLN A 71 9.30 3.66 -22.64
C GLN A 71 8.14 3.52 -23.63
N THR A 72 8.43 3.56 -24.93
CA THR A 72 7.41 3.37 -25.98
C THR A 72 6.93 1.91 -26.04
N LEU A 73 7.85 0.94 -26.03
CA LEU A 73 7.51 -0.49 -25.97
C LEU A 73 6.71 -0.85 -24.72
N ARG A 74 7.11 -0.31 -23.56
CA ARG A 74 6.40 -0.53 -22.29
C ARG A 74 4.98 0.03 -22.34
N ARG A 75 4.75 1.19 -22.95
CA ARG A 75 3.40 1.74 -23.15
C ARG A 75 2.54 0.85 -24.04
N MET A 76 3.10 0.31 -25.13
CA MET A 76 2.40 -0.63 -26.01
C MET A 76 2.02 -1.91 -25.27
N LEU A 77 2.95 -2.46 -24.47
CA LEU A 77 2.70 -3.64 -23.65
C LEU A 77 1.69 -3.36 -22.52
N ASP A 78 1.73 -2.19 -21.88
CA ASP A 78 0.72 -1.79 -20.88
C ASP A 78 -0.69 -1.83 -21.50
N TRP A 79 -0.87 -1.41 -22.76
CA TRP A 79 -2.16 -1.50 -23.47
C TRP A 79 -2.55 -2.93 -23.81
N ALA A 80 -1.61 -3.74 -24.31
CA ALA A 80 -1.83 -5.15 -24.65
C ALA A 80 -2.20 -5.98 -23.41
N GLU A 81 -1.43 -5.84 -22.32
CA GLU A 81 -1.67 -6.52 -21.05
C GLU A 81 -2.97 -6.08 -20.41
N SER A 82 -3.26 -4.77 -20.39
CA SER A 82 -4.54 -4.25 -19.88
C SER A 82 -5.72 -4.84 -20.64
N TYR A 83 -5.65 -4.90 -21.98
CA TYR A 83 -6.70 -5.49 -22.81
C TYR A 83 -6.90 -6.98 -22.53
N ARG A 84 -5.81 -7.77 -22.46
CA ARG A 84 -5.89 -9.21 -22.15
C ARG A 84 -6.46 -9.44 -20.74
N PHE A 85 -5.98 -8.67 -19.77
CA PHE A 85 -6.37 -8.81 -18.37
C PHE A 85 -7.83 -8.44 -18.13
N THR A 86 -8.31 -7.30 -18.64
CA THR A 86 -9.71 -6.88 -18.45
C THR A 86 -10.72 -7.70 -19.25
N ARG A 87 -10.28 -8.40 -20.31
CA ARG A 87 -11.14 -9.38 -21.01
C ARG A 87 -11.24 -10.70 -20.25
N ARG A 88 -10.14 -11.14 -19.63
CA ARG A 88 -10.10 -12.40 -18.87
C ARG A 88 -10.75 -12.24 -17.49
N THR A 89 -10.60 -11.09 -16.87
CA THR A 89 -11.02 -10.84 -15.49
C THR A 89 -12.19 -9.85 -15.47
N ARG A 90 -13.22 -10.15 -14.68
CA ARG A 90 -14.37 -9.25 -14.46
C ARG A 90 -14.31 -8.66 -13.07
N ILE A 91 -13.21 -7.97 -12.77
CA ILE A 91 -13.01 -7.28 -11.48
C ILE A 91 -13.81 -5.98 -11.51
N GLU A 92 -14.73 -5.81 -10.55
CA GLU A 92 -15.63 -4.65 -10.50
C GLU A 92 -14.87 -3.32 -10.51
N THR A 93 -13.76 -3.21 -9.77
CA THR A 93 -12.91 -2.02 -9.80
C THR A 93 -12.49 -1.64 -11.22
N LEU A 94 -12.07 -2.62 -12.03
CA LEU A 94 -11.62 -2.37 -13.40
C LEU A 94 -12.76 -1.99 -14.33
N LEU A 95 -13.97 -2.53 -14.10
CA LEU A 95 -15.17 -2.14 -14.82
C LEU A 95 -15.60 -0.70 -14.49
N ILE A 96 -15.51 -0.30 -13.23
CA ILE A 96 -15.75 1.10 -12.82
C ILE A 96 -14.71 2.02 -13.46
N LEU A 97 -13.40 1.69 -13.35
CA LEU A 97 -12.33 2.49 -13.94
C LEU A 97 -12.43 2.59 -15.46
N GLU A 98 -12.87 1.53 -16.13
CA GLU A 98 -13.15 1.52 -17.57
C GLU A 98 -14.30 2.46 -17.93
N ARG A 99 -15.40 2.44 -17.18
CA ARG A 99 -16.51 3.38 -17.35
C ARG A 99 -16.06 4.83 -17.16
N CYS A 100 -15.29 5.10 -16.10
CA CYS A 100 -14.72 6.42 -15.87
C CYS A 100 -13.83 6.87 -17.04
N PHE A 101 -12.98 5.99 -17.58
CA PHE A 101 -12.07 6.34 -18.67
C PHE A 101 -12.83 6.60 -19.98
N ARG A 102 -13.85 5.80 -20.26
CA ARG A 102 -14.73 5.99 -21.42
C ARG A 102 -15.48 7.32 -21.35
N GLU A 103 -15.96 7.73 -20.17
CA GLU A 103 -16.67 9.01 -20.01
C GLU A 103 -15.73 10.20 -20.14
N GLN A 104 -14.55 10.14 -19.52
CA GLN A 104 -13.63 11.30 -19.46
C GLN A 104 -12.84 11.51 -20.75
N ALA A 105 -12.51 10.43 -21.47
CA ALA A 105 -11.69 10.49 -22.68
C ALA A 105 -12.11 9.42 -23.70
N PRO A 106 -13.32 9.52 -24.28
CA PRO A 106 -13.91 8.48 -25.13
C PRO A 106 -13.04 8.13 -26.35
N LEU A 107 -12.45 9.13 -27.01
CA LEU A 107 -11.57 8.93 -28.16
C LEU A 107 -10.29 8.19 -27.74
N LEU A 108 -9.63 8.63 -26.67
CA LEU A 108 -8.42 7.98 -26.17
C LEU A 108 -8.71 6.55 -25.69
N TYR A 109 -9.87 6.33 -25.08
CA TYR A 109 -10.35 5.01 -24.70
C TYR A 109 -10.52 4.10 -25.92
N ALA A 110 -11.23 4.56 -26.95
CA ALA A 110 -11.42 3.81 -28.19
C ALA A 110 -10.09 3.47 -28.86
N CYS A 111 -9.18 4.45 -28.99
CA CYS A 111 -7.84 4.25 -29.53
C CYS A 111 -7.03 3.22 -28.73
N ARG A 112 -7.01 3.33 -27.40
CA ARG A 112 -6.28 2.39 -26.54
C ARG A 112 -6.88 0.99 -26.58
N ARG A 113 -8.21 0.86 -26.67
CA ARG A 113 -8.88 -0.44 -26.76
C ARG A 113 -8.64 -1.09 -28.12
N ALA A 114 -8.63 -0.32 -29.21
CA ALA A 114 -8.26 -0.80 -30.54
C ALA A 114 -6.78 -1.22 -30.59
N ALA A 115 -5.87 -0.39 -30.08
CA ALA A 115 -4.44 -0.72 -29.99
C ALA A 115 -4.20 -1.95 -29.11
N GLY A 116 -4.87 -2.05 -27.95
CA GLY A 116 -4.80 -3.22 -27.08
C GLY A 116 -5.33 -4.49 -27.74
N ALA A 117 -6.40 -4.40 -28.54
CA ALA A 117 -6.92 -5.53 -29.32
C ALA A 117 -5.92 -5.99 -30.40
N LEU A 118 -5.29 -5.05 -31.11
CA LEU A 118 -4.25 -5.34 -32.11
C LEU A 118 -3.01 -5.98 -31.48
N LEU A 119 -2.48 -5.37 -30.42
CA LEU A 119 -1.20 -5.75 -29.81
C LEU A 119 -1.33 -6.95 -28.86
N GLY A 120 -2.46 -7.07 -28.16
CA GLY A 120 -2.69 -8.10 -27.14
C GLY A 120 -3.63 -9.22 -27.56
N GLY A 121 -4.50 -8.98 -28.56
CA GLY A 121 -5.44 -9.98 -29.05
C GLY A 121 -4.80 -11.07 -29.92
N TRP A 122 -3.66 -10.76 -30.56
CA TRP A 122 -2.89 -11.72 -31.37
C TRP A 122 -1.66 -12.18 -30.58
N ASP A 123 -1.67 -13.45 -30.16
CA ASP A 123 -0.63 -14.00 -29.27
C ASP A 123 0.80 -13.89 -29.82
N PRO A 124 1.07 -14.12 -31.13
CA PRO A 124 2.42 -13.95 -31.68
C PRO A 124 2.93 -12.51 -31.60
N VAL A 125 2.06 -11.52 -31.83
CA VAL A 125 2.42 -10.09 -31.73
C VAL A 125 2.77 -9.73 -30.29
N TYR A 126 1.94 -10.16 -29.35
CA TYR A 126 2.19 -9.95 -27.92
C TYR A 126 3.52 -10.56 -27.47
N ARG A 127 3.81 -11.81 -27.86
CA ARG A 127 5.09 -12.48 -27.55
C ARG A 127 6.28 -11.79 -28.19
N ALA A 128 6.14 -11.30 -29.43
CA ALA A 128 7.20 -10.54 -30.09
C ALA A 128 7.51 -9.23 -29.33
N LEU A 129 6.49 -8.49 -28.89
CA LEU A 129 6.66 -7.27 -28.09
C LEU A 129 7.38 -7.56 -26.76
N LEU A 130 7.00 -8.65 -26.07
CA LEU A 130 7.69 -9.08 -24.85
C LEU A 130 9.16 -9.41 -25.11
N ALA A 131 9.46 -10.15 -26.18
CA ALA A 131 10.84 -10.50 -26.55
C ALA A 131 11.68 -9.25 -26.86
N VAL A 132 11.12 -8.28 -27.58
CA VAL A 132 11.80 -7.00 -27.89
C VAL A 132 12.02 -6.19 -26.61
N GLN A 133 11.02 -6.09 -25.72
CA GLN A 133 11.19 -5.44 -24.42
C GLN A 133 12.32 -6.08 -23.62
N GLN A 134 12.31 -7.41 -23.51
CA GLN A 134 13.33 -8.16 -22.78
C GLN A 134 14.72 -7.89 -23.33
N ARG A 135 14.87 -7.76 -24.66
CA ARG A 135 16.15 -7.38 -25.29
C ARG A 135 16.54 -5.93 -25.00
N SER A 136 15.58 -5.01 -24.99
CA SER A 136 15.81 -3.57 -24.82
C SER A 136 16.28 -3.15 -23.42
N VAL A 137 15.99 -3.96 -22.40
CA VAL A 137 16.36 -3.69 -21.00
C VAL A 137 17.60 -4.44 -20.54
N ARG A 138 18.18 -5.30 -21.38
CA ARG A 138 19.45 -5.97 -21.08
C ARG A 138 20.53 -4.92 -20.88
N SER A 139 21.26 -5.04 -19.78
CA SER A 139 22.35 -4.14 -19.43
C SER A 139 23.49 -4.94 -18.84
N ARG A 140 24.73 -4.59 -19.20
CA ARG A 140 25.92 -5.15 -18.56
C ARG A 140 25.90 -4.92 -17.06
N TYR A 141 25.37 -3.78 -16.60
CA TYR A 141 25.19 -3.49 -15.18
C TYR A 141 24.49 -4.63 -14.42
N TRP A 142 23.37 -5.13 -14.95
CA TRP A 142 22.65 -6.22 -14.30
C TRP A 142 23.43 -7.53 -14.40
N GLN A 143 24.08 -7.78 -15.54
CA GLN A 143 24.89 -8.98 -15.70
C GLN A 143 26.03 -9.03 -14.70
N ASP A 144 26.85 -7.97 -14.67
CA ASP A 144 27.98 -7.80 -13.76
C ASP A 144 27.55 -7.92 -12.30
N LEU A 145 26.44 -7.28 -11.92
CA LEU A 145 25.94 -7.32 -10.55
C LEU A 145 25.54 -8.74 -10.11
N PHE A 146 24.76 -9.46 -10.91
CA PHE A 146 24.41 -10.83 -10.53
C PHE A 146 25.62 -11.77 -10.66
N ASP A 147 26.58 -11.50 -11.56
CA ASP A 147 27.79 -12.31 -11.72
C ASP A 147 28.75 -12.14 -10.53
N GLU A 148 28.86 -10.90 -10.01
CA GLU A 148 29.64 -10.57 -8.82
C GLU A 148 29.06 -11.19 -7.54
N PHE A 149 27.74 -11.09 -7.36
CA PHE A 149 27.10 -11.45 -6.09
C PHE A 149 26.49 -12.86 -6.06
N GLN A 150 26.22 -13.47 -7.21
CA GLN A 150 25.63 -14.80 -7.37
C GLN A 150 24.44 -15.07 -6.41
N PRO A 151 23.36 -14.26 -6.47
CA PRO A 151 22.23 -14.41 -5.56
C PRO A 151 21.47 -15.72 -5.80
N GLY A 152 21.08 -16.40 -4.72
CA GLY A 152 20.17 -17.56 -4.76
C GLY A 152 18.69 -17.16 -4.81
N LEU A 153 18.37 -15.92 -4.41
CA LEU A 153 17.01 -15.38 -4.40
C LEU A 153 17.01 -13.88 -4.73
N VAL A 154 16.02 -13.45 -5.50
CA VAL A 154 15.70 -12.04 -5.74
C VAL A 154 14.29 -11.75 -5.20
N LEU A 155 14.14 -10.76 -4.34
CA LEU A 155 12.86 -10.26 -3.85
C LEU A 155 12.55 -8.88 -4.45
N LEU A 156 11.45 -8.81 -5.19
CA LEU A 156 10.85 -7.54 -5.62
C LEU A 156 9.81 -7.08 -4.61
N THR A 157 9.96 -5.88 -4.05
CA THR A 157 9.03 -5.38 -3.02
C THR A 157 7.88 -4.57 -3.60
N HIS A 158 7.96 -4.21 -4.88
CA HIS A 158 6.91 -3.48 -5.57
C HIS A 158 6.78 -3.98 -7.02
N PRO A 159 6.33 -5.22 -7.26
CA PRO A 159 6.44 -5.91 -8.57
C PRO A 159 5.68 -5.24 -9.73
N PHE A 160 4.86 -4.23 -9.44
CA PHE A 160 4.17 -3.38 -10.42
C PHE A 160 4.97 -2.15 -10.86
N ALA A 161 6.12 -1.87 -10.23
CA ALA A 161 6.99 -0.74 -10.53
C ALA A 161 7.87 -1.05 -11.74
N LEU A 162 8.06 -0.06 -12.63
CA LEU A 162 8.86 -0.24 -13.84
C LEU A 162 10.36 -0.27 -13.55
N GLU A 163 10.76 0.32 -12.43
CA GLU A 163 12.12 0.38 -11.93
C GLU A 163 12.64 -1.02 -11.59
N GLU A 164 11.75 -1.94 -11.18
CA GLU A 164 12.10 -3.32 -10.85
C GLU A 164 12.05 -4.27 -12.06
N LEU A 165 11.49 -3.83 -13.20
CA LEU A 165 11.30 -4.70 -14.37
C LEU A 165 12.62 -5.21 -14.96
N PRO A 166 13.67 -4.38 -15.18
CA PRO A 166 14.95 -4.87 -15.67
C PRO A 166 15.58 -5.94 -14.76
N LEU A 167 15.48 -5.75 -13.44
CA LEU A 167 15.94 -6.71 -12.43
C LEU A 167 15.19 -8.05 -12.55
N ALA A 168 13.85 -8.01 -12.65
CA ALA A 168 13.04 -9.21 -12.81
C ALA A 168 13.35 -9.98 -14.09
N LEU A 169 13.55 -9.27 -15.21
CA LEU A 169 13.85 -9.89 -16.50
C LEU A 169 15.24 -10.53 -16.51
N GLU A 170 16.24 -9.90 -15.90
CA GLU A 170 17.57 -10.50 -15.73
C GLU A 170 17.51 -11.72 -14.80
N ALA A 171 16.78 -11.63 -13.68
CA ALA A 171 16.58 -12.73 -12.76
C ALA A 171 15.99 -13.97 -13.43
N ARG A 172 15.12 -13.80 -14.44
CA ARG A 172 14.48 -14.91 -15.19
C ARG A 172 15.37 -15.60 -16.19
N LEU A 173 16.56 -15.06 -16.47
CA LEU A 173 17.57 -15.71 -17.28
C LEU A 173 18.50 -16.62 -16.45
N ARG A 174 18.30 -16.69 -15.12
CA ARG A 174 19.21 -17.34 -14.19
C ARG A 174 18.51 -18.43 -13.38
N PRO A 175 19.23 -19.50 -12.97
CA PRO A 175 18.68 -20.58 -12.17
C PRO A 175 18.56 -20.18 -10.69
N LEU A 176 17.69 -19.21 -10.40
CA LEU A 176 17.45 -18.69 -9.04
C LEU A 176 15.97 -18.45 -8.77
N LEU A 177 15.61 -18.34 -7.49
CA LEU A 177 14.25 -18.04 -7.06
C LEU A 177 13.94 -16.54 -7.21
N LEU A 178 12.88 -16.21 -7.93
CA LEU A 178 12.35 -14.86 -8.03
C LEU A 178 11.04 -14.75 -7.26
N CYS A 179 11.10 -14.01 -6.17
CA CYS A 179 9.99 -13.75 -5.29
C CYS A 179 9.50 -12.31 -5.48
N ALA A 180 8.22 -12.07 -5.18
CA ALA A 180 7.71 -10.72 -5.02
C ALA A 180 6.82 -10.58 -3.80
N MET A 181 6.83 -9.39 -3.21
CA MET A 181 5.95 -8.99 -2.14
C MET A 181 4.94 -7.98 -2.65
N ILE A 182 3.65 -8.26 -2.47
CA ILE A 182 2.59 -7.32 -2.81
C ILE A 182 2.43 -6.34 -1.64
N HIS A 183 2.93 -5.12 -1.81
CA HIS A 183 3.04 -4.15 -0.71
C HIS A 183 1.71 -3.51 -0.27
N SER A 184 0.62 -3.62 -1.05
CA SER A 184 -0.68 -3.02 -0.71
C SER A 184 -1.83 -3.96 -1.06
N TRP A 185 -2.83 -3.99 -0.19
CA TRP A 185 -4.06 -4.78 -0.28
C TRP A 185 -4.87 -4.52 -1.58
N ASP A 186 -4.84 -3.30 -2.12
CA ASP A 186 -5.59 -2.92 -3.31
C ASP A 186 -4.86 -3.22 -4.64
N ASN A 187 -3.61 -3.68 -4.61
CA ASN A 187 -2.80 -3.80 -5.82
C ASN A 187 -3.35 -4.83 -6.82
N VAL A 188 -3.81 -5.98 -6.31
CA VAL A 188 -4.27 -7.08 -7.15
C VAL A 188 -5.55 -6.70 -7.92
N THR A 189 -6.43 -5.91 -7.31
CA THR A 189 -7.75 -5.58 -7.90
C THR A 189 -7.87 -4.16 -8.45
N ALA A 190 -7.09 -3.19 -7.96
CA ALA A 190 -7.25 -1.77 -8.31
C ALA A 190 -6.05 -1.16 -9.04
N LYS A 191 -4.84 -1.74 -8.89
CA LYS A 191 -3.65 -1.26 -9.61
C LYS A 191 -3.29 -2.10 -10.83
N SER A 192 -4.01 -3.19 -11.06
CA SER A 192 -3.83 -4.12 -12.18
C SER A 192 -4.58 -3.66 -13.43
N GLY A 193 -3.92 -3.62 -14.59
CA GLY A 193 -4.57 -3.30 -15.87
C GLY A 193 -4.88 -1.81 -16.08
N LEU A 194 -6.15 -1.44 -16.26
CA LEU A 194 -6.50 -0.11 -16.76
C LEU A 194 -6.39 0.99 -15.68
N ARG A 195 -5.51 1.98 -15.88
CA ARG A 195 -5.44 3.17 -15.00
C ARG A 195 -5.01 4.40 -15.78
N VAL A 196 -5.92 5.35 -15.91
CA VAL A 196 -5.71 6.65 -16.60
C VAL A 196 -6.40 7.79 -15.87
N VAL A 197 -7.42 7.49 -15.06
CA VAL A 197 -8.37 8.49 -14.55
C VAL A 197 -8.04 9.02 -13.16
N VAL A 198 -7.55 8.16 -12.25
CA VAL A 198 -7.25 8.53 -10.86
C VAL A 198 -5.76 8.74 -10.59
N SER A 199 -4.91 8.45 -11.58
CA SER A 199 -3.47 8.73 -11.52
C SER A 199 -2.87 8.76 -12.91
N ASN A 200 -1.86 9.62 -13.12
CA ASN A 200 -1.06 9.67 -14.35
C ASN A 200 -0.19 8.42 -14.59
N ARG A 201 -0.29 7.40 -13.73
CA ARG A 201 0.43 6.14 -13.87
C ARG A 201 -0.49 5.07 -14.49
N PRO A 202 -0.04 4.38 -15.57
CA PRO A 202 -0.71 3.20 -16.07
C PRO A 202 -0.88 2.16 -14.97
N GLY A 203 -2.02 1.49 -14.95
CA GLY A 203 -2.18 0.27 -14.16
C GLY A 203 -1.36 -0.80 -14.84
N ARG A 204 -0.81 -1.71 -14.06
CA ARG A 204 0.10 -2.73 -14.59
C ARG A 204 -0.25 -4.05 -13.98
N THR A 205 -0.29 -5.07 -14.83
CA THR A 205 -0.28 -6.44 -14.36
C THR A 205 1.12 -6.79 -13.86
N LEU A 206 1.24 -7.91 -13.15
CA LEU A 206 2.55 -8.49 -12.87
C LEU A 206 3.30 -8.74 -14.19
N PRO A 207 4.51 -8.19 -14.37
CA PRO A 207 5.18 -8.16 -15.67
C PRO A 207 5.87 -9.48 -16.03
N VAL A 208 6.11 -10.32 -15.02
CA VAL A 208 6.68 -11.65 -15.16
C VAL A 208 5.97 -12.61 -14.20
N ARG A 209 6.17 -13.92 -14.41
CA ARG A 209 5.78 -14.93 -13.44
C ARG A 209 6.81 -14.97 -12.32
N PHE A 210 6.34 -14.94 -11.08
CA PHE A 210 7.15 -15.11 -9.88
C PHE A 210 7.08 -16.57 -9.40
N ASP A 211 8.16 -17.06 -8.82
CA ASP A 211 8.21 -18.41 -8.24
C ASP A 211 7.44 -18.45 -6.91
N LYS A 212 7.52 -17.37 -6.12
CA LYS A 212 6.74 -17.18 -4.90
C LYS A 212 6.22 -15.74 -4.76
N LEU A 213 5.01 -15.59 -4.21
CA LEU A 213 4.39 -14.31 -3.90
C LEU A 213 4.10 -14.19 -2.41
N ILE A 214 4.55 -13.11 -1.79
CA ILE A 214 4.25 -12.76 -0.40
C ILE A 214 3.10 -11.75 -0.41
N VAL A 215 2.02 -12.06 0.32
CA VAL A 215 0.80 -11.24 0.35
C VAL A 215 0.34 -10.99 1.78
N TRP A 216 -0.56 -10.02 1.97
CA TRP A 216 -1.05 -9.70 3.30
C TRP A 216 -1.88 -10.84 3.86
N ASN A 217 -2.79 -11.40 3.07
CA ASN A 217 -3.85 -12.25 3.59
C ASN A 217 -4.39 -13.27 2.58
N GLU A 218 -5.32 -14.11 3.04
CA GLU A 218 -5.98 -15.14 2.24
C GLU A 218 -6.91 -14.57 1.16
N VAL A 219 -7.40 -13.32 1.31
CA VAL A 219 -8.19 -12.65 0.27
C VAL A 219 -7.31 -12.42 -0.96
N MET A 220 -6.15 -11.78 -0.77
CA MET A 220 -5.18 -11.55 -1.86
C MET A 220 -4.68 -12.86 -2.47
N ARG A 221 -4.55 -13.92 -1.67
CA ARG A 221 -4.21 -15.25 -2.18
C ARG A 221 -5.25 -15.76 -3.18
N ARG A 222 -6.53 -15.71 -2.81
CA ARG A 222 -7.63 -16.10 -3.72
C ARG A 222 -7.64 -15.23 -4.97
N GLU A 223 -7.50 -13.91 -4.82
CA GLU A 223 -7.45 -12.99 -5.96
C GLU A 223 -6.29 -13.30 -6.94
N LEU A 224 -5.11 -13.69 -6.44
CA LEU A 224 -3.99 -14.09 -7.30
C LEU A 224 -4.19 -15.45 -7.98
N VAL A 225 -4.89 -16.38 -7.33
CA VAL A 225 -5.30 -17.65 -7.95
C VAL A 225 -6.30 -17.35 -9.07
N ASP A 226 -7.36 -16.61 -8.77
CA ASP A 226 -8.48 -16.38 -9.68
C ASP A 226 -8.09 -15.49 -10.87
N PHE A 227 -7.37 -14.40 -10.62
CA PHE A 227 -7.09 -13.39 -11.66
C PHE A 227 -5.77 -13.60 -12.39
N TYR A 228 -4.76 -14.14 -11.69
CA TYR A 228 -3.41 -14.32 -12.23
C TYR A 228 -3.02 -15.78 -12.46
N GLY A 229 -3.87 -16.74 -12.06
CA GLY A 229 -3.64 -18.17 -12.27
C GLY A 229 -2.41 -18.68 -11.51
N TYR A 230 -2.12 -18.13 -10.34
CA TYR A 230 -1.11 -18.69 -9.44
C TYR A 230 -1.62 -19.96 -8.77
N ARG A 231 -0.70 -20.86 -8.41
CA ARG A 231 -1.06 -22.00 -7.57
C ARG A 231 -1.09 -21.55 -6.11
N PRO A 232 -2.01 -22.03 -5.27
CA PRO A 232 -2.10 -21.61 -3.87
C PRO A 232 -0.79 -21.79 -3.08
N GLU A 233 -0.02 -22.83 -3.37
CA GLU A 233 1.29 -23.13 -2.76
C GLU A 233 2.42 -22.19 -3.18
N ASP A 234 2.23 -21.40 -4.23
CA ASP A 234 3.16 -20.36 -4.66
C ASP A 234 2.91 -19.02 -3.97
N ILE A 235 1.83 -18.91 -3.19
CA ILE A 235 1.45 -17.69 -2.50
C ILE A 235 1.54 -17.91 -1.00
N PHE A 236 2.24 -17.01 -0.32
CA PHE A 236 2.51 -17.02 1.10
C PHE A 236 1.84 -15.81 1.78
N PRO A 237 0.71 -16.01 2.50
CA PRO A 237 0.10 -14.99 3.35
C PRO A 237 0.94 -14.76 4.60
N SER A 238 1.44 -13.54 4.79
CA SER A 238 2.35 -13.19 5.88
C SER A 238 1.79 -12.18 6.88
N GLY A 239 0.65 -11.55 6.60
CA GLY A 239 0.36 -10.22 7.14
C GLY A 239 1.25 -9.17 6.46
N ILE A 240 1.28 -7.95 7.01
CA ILE A 240 2.12 -6.86 6.49
C ILE A 240 2.96 -6.22 7.62
N PRO A 241 4.28 -6.06 7.46
CA PRO A 241 5.12 -5.60 8.56
C PRO A 241 4.83 -4.18 9.06
N GLN A 242 4.25 -3.30 8.22
CA GLN A 242 3.81 -1.98 8.69
C GLN A 242 2.77 -2.04 9.83
N PHE A 243 2.07 -3.16 10.02
CA PHE A 243 1.12 -3.35 11.12
C PHE A 243 1.75 -3.99 12.35
N ASP A 244 2.99 -4.46 12.27
CA ASP A 244 3.65 -5.09 13.42
C ASP A 244 3.77 -4.11 14.59
N VAL A 245 4.02 -2.83 14.28
CA VAL A 245 4.08 -1.72 15.24
C VAL A 245 2.78 -1.51 16.03
N TYR A 246 1.63 -2.00 15.55
CA TYR A 246 0.34 -1.87 16.26
C TYR A 246 0.24 -2.78 17.48
N ARG A 247 1.05 -3.83 17.52
CA ARG A 247 1.15 -4.77 18.66
C ARG A 247 2.26 -4.41 19.63
N GLU A 248 3.07 -3.42 19.31
CA GLU A 248 4.05 -2.90 20.25
C GLU A 248 3.34 -2.19 21.42
N PRO A 249 3.85 -2.37 22.66
CA PRO A 249 3.33 -1.66 23.81
C PRO A 249 3.59 -0.16 23.65
N ASP A 250 2.55 0.65 23.88
CA ASP A 250 2.71 2.09 24.02
C ASP A 250 2.78 2.43 25.51
N ARG A 251 3.81 3.18 25.88
CA ARG A 251 4.02 3.62 27.27
C ARG A 251 3.23 4.90 27.59
N ALA A 252 2.80 5.63 26.55
CA ALA A 252 2.06 6.87 26.74
C ALA A 252 0.58 6.60 27.05
N THR A 253 0.10 7.27 28.09
CA THR A 253 -1.32 7.36 28.44
C THR A 253 -2.09 8.17 27.40
N ARG A 254 -3.43 8.04 27.43
CA ARG A 254 -4.32 8.86 26.61
C ARG A 254 -4.12 10.36 26.89
N GLU A 255 -3.98 10.72 28.17
CA GLU A 255 -3.80 12.10 28.61
C GLU A 255 -2.51 12.70 28.03
N GLU A 256 -1.39 12.00 28.12
CA GLU A 256 -0.12 12.44 27.54
C GLU A 256 -0.21 12.65 26.02
N LEU A 257 -0.89 11.76 25.30
CA LEU A 257 -1.13 11.97 23.87
C LEU A 257 -1.93 13.25 23.64
N LEU A 258 -3.08 13.41 24.31
CA LEU A 258 -3.97 14.54 24.08
C LEU A 258 -3.26 15.86 24.38
N LEU A 259 -2.56 15.95 25.50
CA LEU A 259 -1.74 17.13 25.84
C LEU A 259 -0.66 17.40 24.80
N SER A 260 0.02 16.36 24.27
CA SER A 260 1.04 16.53 23.22
C SER A 260 0.49 17.07 21.89
N LEU A 261 -0.81 16.91 21.64
CA LEU A 261 -1.51 17.44 20.47
C LEU A 261 -2.10 18.83 20.72
N GLY A 262 -2.05 19.34 21.95
CA GLY A 262 -2.79 20.53 22.38
C GLY A 262 -4.29 20.29 22.55
N ALA A 263 -4.70 19.03 22.75
CA ALA A 263 -6.07 18.58 22.92
C ALA A 263 -6.43 18.43 24.41
N ASP A 264 -7.73 18.47 24.72
CA ASP A 264 -8.27 18.40 26.08
C ASP A 264 -8.51 16.94 26.52
N PRO A 265 -7.86 16.45 27.59
CA PRO A 265 -8.06 15.08 28.10
C PRO A 265 -9.50 14.71 28.45
N ALA A 266 -10.34 15.70 28.81
CA ALA A 266 -11.73 15.47 29.20
C ALA A 266 -12.68 15.26 28.00
N ARG A 267 -12.20 15.48 26.76
CA ARG A 267 -13.01 15.40 25.55
C ARG A 267 -12.74 14.12 24.75
N ARG A 268 -13.78 13.63 24.09
CA ARG A 268 -13.69 12.54 23.10
C ARG A 268 -12.94 13.01 21.85
N LEU A 269 -12.03 12.20 21.35
CA LEU A 269 -11.17 12.53 20.21
C LEU A 269 -11.69 11.84 18.94
N ILE A 270 -12.15 12.64 17.98
CA ILE A 270 -12.46 12.19 16.62
C ILE A 270 -11.20 12.37 15.78
N LEU A 271 -10.74 11.32 15.12
CA LEU A 271 -9.61 11.39 14.19
C LEU A 271 -10.16 11.44 12.76
N TYR A 272 -10.04 12.59 12.10
CA TYR A 272 -10.30 12.74 10.67
C TYR A 272 -9.00 12.50 9.88
N ALA A 273 -8.93 11.38 9.16
CA ALA A 273 -7.81 11.06 8.29
C ALA A 273 -8.07 11.57 6.88
N ALA A 274 -7.45 12.70 6.56
CA ALA A 274 -7.65 13.43 5.33
C ALA A 274 -7.09 12.64 4.13
N GLY A 275 -7.89 12.50 3.07
CA GLY A 275 -7.48 11.92 1.80
C GLY A 275 -6.64 12.90 0.96
N SER A 276 -6.14 12.40 -0.17
CA SER A 276 -5.53 13.27 -1.18
C SER A 276 -6.59 14.18 -1.81
N PRO A 277 -6.25 15.41 -2.25
CA PRO A 277 -7.18 16.30 -2.96
C PRO A 277 -7.77 15.69 -4.24
N THR A 278 -7.07 14.71 -4.83
CA THR A 278 -7.56 13.95 -5.98
C THR A 278 -8.67 12.96 -5.65
N LEU A 279 -8.73 12.46 -4.42
CA LEU A 279 -9.75 11.51 -3.96
C LEU A 279 -11.05 12.24 -3.59
N LEU A 280 -10.92 13.34 -2.85
CA LEU A 280 -12.04 14.20 -2.45
C LEU A 280 -11.64 15.68 -2.60
N ALA A 281 -12.09 16.31 -3.67
CA ALA A 281 -11.74 17.70 -3.98
C ALA A 281 -12.31 18.71 -2.97
N ARG A 282 -13.50 18.45 -2.44
CA ARG A 282 -14.20 19.30 -1.45
C ARG A 282 -14.03 18.78 -0.03
N GLN A 283 -12.84 18.31 0.30
CA GLN A 283 -12.52 17.78 1.63
C GLN A 283 -12.74 18.81 2.75
N GLU A 284 -12.49 20.08 2.48
CA GLU A 284 -12.75 21.17 3.43
C GLU A 284 -14.22 21.25 3.84
N ALA A 285 -15.17 21.00 2.93
CA ALA A 285 -16.59 21.03 3.24
C ALA A 285 -17.00 19.89 4.19
N VAL A 286 -16.36 18.72 4.07
CA VAL A 286 -16.57 17.60 5.02
C VAL A 286 -15.96 17.92 6.38
N LEU A 287 -14.79 18.57 6.37
CA LEU A 287 -14.13 18.99 7.59
C LEU A 287 -14.95 20.07 8.33
N ASP A 288 -15.51 21.04 7.61
CA ASP A 288 -16.37 22.08 8.18
C ASP A 288 -17.58 21.46 8.92
N VAL A 289 -18.23 20.45 8.34
CA VAL A 289 -19.33 19.70 9.00
C VAL A 289 -18.90 19.10 10.34
N LEU A 290 -17.72 18.50 10.41
CA LEU A 290 -17.20 17.92 11.66
C LEU A 290 -16.81 19.00 12.67
N VAL A 291 -16.22 20.10 12.21
CA VAL A 291 -15.85 21.24 13.07
C VAL A 291 -17.10 21.88 13.67
N GLU A 292 -18.13 22.14 12.86
CA GLU A 292 -19.41 22.67 13.32
C GLU A 292 -20.07 21.71 14.31
N ALA A 293 -20.11 20.41 14.02
CA ALA A 293 -20.68 19.42 14.94
C ALA A 293 -19.98 19.40 16.32
N VAL A 294 -18.67 19.60 16.35
CA VAL A 294 -17.86 19.64 17.58
C VAL A 294 -18.02 20.97 18.33
N GLU A 295 -18.06 22.11 17.63
CA GLU A 295 -18.15 23.44 18.24
C GLU A 295 -19.58 23.76 18.73
N GLU A 296 -20.60 23.25 18.03
CA GLU A 296 -22.02 23.41 18.38
C GLU A 296 -22.55 22.29 19.31
N ASP A 297 -21.66 21.44 19.83
CA ASP A 297 -21.99 20.35 20.76
C ASP A 297 -23.11 19.41 20.24
N ARG A 298 -23.12 19.14 18.92
CA ARG A 298 -24.13 18.31 18.23
C ARG A 298 -23.92 16.80 18.40
N LEU A 299 -22.93 16.36 19.16
CA LEU A 299 -22.49 14.96 19.25
C LEU A 299 -22.89 14.25 20.56
N ASP A 300 -23.78 14.87 21.35
CA ASP A 300 -24.30 14.41 22.65
C ASP A 300 -23.24 14.25 23.77
N VAL A 301 -21.95 14.34 23.45
CA VAL A 301 -20.83 14.27 24.38
C VAL A 301 -19.79 15.35 24.05
N PRO A 302 -19.04 15.85 25.05
CA PRO A 302 -17.92 16.76 24.79
C PRO A 302 -16.87 16.10 23.90
N ALA A 303 -16.72 16.62 22.68
CA ALA A 303 -15.82 16.10 21.67
C ALA A 303 -14.82 17.16 21.20
N GLN A 304 -13.82 16.70 20.48
CA GLN A 304 -12.80 17.48 19.79
C GLN A 304 -12.30 16.71 18.55
N LEU A 305 -11.67 17.42 17.63
CA LEU A 305 -11.28 16.91 16.32
C LEU A 305 -9.76 16.95 16.13
N LEU A 306 -9.16 15.81 15.83
CA LEU A 306 -7.81 15.67 15.29
C LEU A 306 -7.88 15.52 13.78
N VAL A 307 -7.37 16.51 13.05
CA VAL A 307 -7.25 16.48 11.60
C VAL A 307 -5.85 15.98 11.23
N ARG A 308 -5.75 14.71 10.84
CA ARG A 308 -4.52 14.14 10.30
C ARG A 308 -4.47 14.34 8.79
N THR A 309 -3.59 15.22 8.32
CA THR A 309 -3.57 15.67 6.93
C THR A 309 -2.80 14.72 6.00
N HIS A 310 -2.98 14.92 4.68
CA HIS A 310 -2.04 14.35 3.73
C HIS A 310 -0.69 15.08 3.86
N PRO A 311 0.46 14.40 3.69
CA PRO A 311 1.76 15.03 3.91
C PRO A 311 2.07 16.22 2.99
N GLY A 312 1.46 16.25 1.80
CA GLY A 312 1.55 17.39 0.86
C GLY A 312 0.54 18.52 1.12
N THR A 313 -0.25 18.46 2.19
CA THR A 313 -1.23 19.52 2.50
C THR A 313 -0.53 20.78 3.01
N PRO A 314 -0.81 21.98 2.47
CA PRO A 314 -0.29 23.24 3.00
C PRO A 314 -0.85 23.53 4.40
N MET A 315 -0.08 23.22 5.44
CA MET A 315 -0.55 23.35 6.83
C MET A 315 -0.87 24.78 7.24
N GLU A 316 -0.17 25.77 6.69
CA GLU A 316 -0.42 27.19 6.98
C GLU A 316 -1.84 27.61 6.55
N ALA A 317 -2.25 27.26 5.32
CA ALA A 317 -3.58 27.55 4.82
C ALA A 317 -4.66 26.85 5.65
N LEU A 318 -4.42 25.60 6.03
CA LEU A 318 -5.35 24.84 6.86
C LEU A 318 -5.49 25.44 8.26
N ARG A 319 -4.37 25.79 8.91
CA ARG A 319 -4.36 26.45 10.22
C ARG A 319 -5.02 27.83 10.18
N ALA A 320 -4.82 28.59 9.10
CA ALA A 320 -5.47 29.87 8.90
C ALA A 320 -6.99 29.72 8.77
N ARG A 321 -7.48 28.73 8.00
CA ARG A 321 -8.91 28.47 7.82
C ARG A 321 -9.64 28.20 9.14
N TYR A 322 -9.00 27.43 10.03
CA TYR A 322 -9.58 27.03 11.31
C TYR A 322 -9.00 27.81 12.50
N ALA A 323 -8.42 28.98 12.26
CA ALA A 323 -7.91 29.85 13.32
C ALA A 323 -9.04 30.19 14.31
N GLY A 324 -8.76 30.07 15.61
CA GLY A 324 -9.74 30.32 16.68
C GLY A 324 -10.64 29.13 17.04
N ARG A 325 -10.65 28.05 16.26
CA ARG A 325 -11.39 26.81 16.58
C ARG A 325 -10.60 25.97 17.58
N ARG A 326 -10.81 26.23 18.89
CA ARG A 326 -10.00 25.63 19.98
C ARG A 326 -10.18 24.12 20.12
N ARG A 327 -11.26 23.54 19.61
CA ARG A 327 -11.53 22.09 19.69
C ARG A 327 -10.99 21.33 18.47
N VAL A 328 -10.18 21.97 17.63
CA VAL A 328 -9.59 21.39 16.42
C VAL A 328 -8.08 21.43 16.52
N VAL A 329 -7.46 20.25 16.51
CA VAL A 329 -6.01 20.08 16.51
C VAL A 329 -5.56 19.43 15.21
N PHE A 330 -4.36 19.78 14.77
CA PHE A 330 -3.84 19.33 13.48
C PHE A 330 -2.61 18.47 13.66
N ASP A 331 -2.57 17.41 12.87
CA ASP A 331 -1.38 16.61 12.69
C ASP A 331 -1.03 16.45 11.22
N GLN A 332 0.22 16.68 10.88
CA GLN A 332 0.75 16.32 9.56
C GLN A 332 1.75 15.17 9.73
N PRO A 333 1.55 14.03 9.04
CA PRO A 333 2.56 12.99 8.96
C PRO A 333 3.84 13.59 8.37
N GLY A 334 4.99 13.26 8.96
CA GLY A 334 6.28 13.75 8.46
C GLY A 334 6.58 13.17 7.09
N ILE A 335 6.47 13.98 6.04
CA ILE A 335 7.15 13.76 4.76
C ILE A 335 7.74 15.10 4.32
N ALA A 336 9.05 15.12 4.07
CA ALA A 336 9.66 16.20 3.31
C ALA A 336 9.05 16.16 1.91
N ASP A 337 8.15 17.12 1.63
CA ASP A 337 7.63 17.56 0.33
C ASP A 337 7.39 16.44 -0.72
N ALA A 338 6.13 16.22 -1.13
CA ALA A 338 5.76 15.12 -2.04
C ALA A 338 6.49 15.14 -3.40
N ALA A 339 7.03 16.30 -3.81
CA ALA A 339 7.92 16.41 -4.97
C ALA A 339 9.39 16.07 -4.63
N ALA A 340 9.86 16.38 -3.42
CA ALA A 340 11.21 16.06 -2.92
C ALA A 340 11.35 14.60 -2.49
N ALA A 341 10.31 13.94 -1.98
CA ALA A 341 10.33 12.52 -1.58
C ALA A 341 10.68 11.56 -2.75
N PHE A 342 10.55 12.02 -4.00
CA PHE A 342 10.95 11.27 -5.20
C PHE A 342 12.36 11.59 -5.70
N ALA A 343 12.96 12.71 -5.26
CA ALA A 343 14.26 13.23 -5.69
C ALA A 343 15.35 13.18 -4.61
N ALA A 344 14.99 13.26 -3.32
CA ALA A 344 15.88 13.34 -2.18
C ALA A 344 15.44 12.36 -1.10
N GLY A 345 15.65 11.08 -1.40
CA GLY A 345 15.52 9.92 -0.53
C GLY A 345 15.33 10.12 0.97
N TRP A 346 14.47 9.27 1.49
CA TRP A 346 14.39 8.82 2.88
C TRP A 346 13.28 9.41 3.73
N GLN A 347 12.43 8.51 4.26
CA GLN A 347 11.49 8.83 5.33
C GLN A 347 12.30 8.94 6.63
N ASN A 348 12.67 10.15 7.04
CA ASN A 348 13.26 10.32 8.37
C ASN A 348 12.21 9.98 9.44
N GLY A 349 12.49 8.92 10.20
CA GLY A 349 11.83 8.60 11.46
C GLY A 349 10.91 7.38 11.44
N ASP A 350 11.20 6.42 12.33
CA ASP A 350 10.27 5.39 12.80
C ASP A 350 9.08 5.98 13.60
N GLY A 351 9.08 7.30 13.79
CA GLY A 351 8.11 8.03 14.58
C GLY A 351 6.72 8.07 13.96
N ASP A 352 6.57 8.12 12.63
CA ASP A 352 5.24 8.31 12.02
C ASP A 352 4.30 7.09 12.18
N PRO A 353 4.73 5.83 11.94
CA PRO A 353 3.89 4.67 12.21
C PRO A 353 3.55 4.50 13.70
N ARG A 354 4.50 4.75 14.60
CA ARG A 354 4.29 4.70 16.07
C ARG A 354 3.34 5.81 16.54
N ARG A 355 3.45 6.99 15.94
CA ARG A 355 2.58 8.14 16.25
C ARG A 355 1.15 7.91 15.75
N LEU A 356 0.99 7.36 14.54
CA LEU A 356 -0.31 6.91 14.05
C LEU A 356 -0.90 5.82 14.95
N ALA A 357 -0.11 4.81 15.32
CA ALA A 357 -0.54 3.75 16.24
C ALA A 357 -1.04 4.33 17.57
N ARG A 358 -0.33 5.31 18.14
CA ARG A 358 -0.74 6.01 19.36
C ARG A 358 -2.05 6.78 19.19
N GLN A 359 -2.18 7.53 18.08
CA GLN A 359 -3.41 8.26 17.77
C GLN A 359 -4.60 7.32 17.63
N LEU A 360 -4.42 6.21 16.91
CA LEU A 360 -5.45 5.19 16.74
C LEU A 360 -5.79 4.48 18.04
N ARG A 361 -4.81 4.18 18.90
CA ARG A 361 -5.05 3.56 20.21
C ARG A 361 -5.95 4.43 21.10
N HIS A 362 -5.76 5.73 21.03
CA HIS A 362 -6.35 6.68 21.96
C HIS A 362 -7.46 7.55 21.37
N CYS A 363 -7.80 7.44 20.09
CA CYS A 363 -9.01 8.07 19.54
C CYS A 363 -10.28 7.29 19.92
N ASP A 364 -11.43 7.95 19.79
CA ASP A 364 -12.75 7.38 20.05
C ASP A 364 -13.48 6.98 18.75
N VAL A 365 -13.32 7.75 17.67
CA VAL A 365 -13.90 7.46 16.34
C VAL A 365 -12.90 7.88 15.25
N VAL A 366 -12.79 7.08 14.19
CA VAL A 366 -12.00 7.41 12.99
C VAL A 366 -12.94 7.74 11.84
N VAL A 367 -12.76 8.91 11.23
CA VAL A 367 -13.43 9.31 10.00
C VAL A 367 -12.41 9.30 8.87
N ASN A 368 -12.72 8.64 7.75
CA ASN A 368 -11.83 8.61 6.59
C ASN A 368 -12.59 8.60 5.26
N VAL A 369 -11.84 8.75 4.16
CA VAL A 369 -12.36 8.67 2.80
C VAL A 369 -11.67 7.49 2.09
N ALA A 370 -12.39 6.39 1.88
CA ALA A 370 -11.96 5.21 1.12
C ALA A 370 -10.46 4.83 1.30
N SER A 371 -10.00 4.75 2.55
CA SER A 371 -8.58 4.63 2.90
C SER A 371 -8.24 3.32 3.63
N THR A 372 -6.95 2.97 3.67
CA THR A 372 -6.44 1.91 4.57
C THR A 372 -6.73 2.21 6.03
N MET A 373 -6.97 3.48 6.36
CA MET A 373 -7.33 3.95 7.70
C MET A 373 -8.50 3.17 8.33
N SER A 374 -9.39 2.58 7.52
CA SER A 374 -10.42 1.67 8.02
C SER A 374 -9.84 0.38 8.60
N ILE A 375 -8.82 -0.19 7.96
CA ILE A 375 -8.08 -1.37 8.45
C ILE A 375 -7.20 -0.97 9.64
N ASP A 376 -6.51 0.18 9.54
CA ASP A 376 -5.66 0.70 10.61
C ASP A 376 -6.48 0.91 11.90
N ALA A 377 -7.68 1.50 11.79
CA ALA A 377 -8.60 1.70 12.90
C ALA A 377 -9.16 0.38 13.47
N ALA A 378 -9.53 -0.56 12.60
CA ALA A 378 -10.02 -1.88 13.02
C ALA A 378 -8.95 -2.66 13.83
N ALA A 379 -7.67 -2.47 13.52
CA ALA A 379 -6.56 -3.07 14.29
C ALA A 379 -6.52 -2.65 15.77
N PHE A 380 -7.13 -1.51 16.11
CA PHE A 380 -7.30 -1.00 17.47
C PHE A 380 -8.75 -1.06 17.97
N ASP A 381 -9.62 -1.81 17.28
CA ASP A 381 -11.05 -1.89 17.54
C ASP A 381 -11.75 -0.50 17.62
N LYS A 382 -11.33 0.43 16.75
CA LYS A 382 -11.91 1.77 16.72
C LYS A 382 -13.08 1.86 15.73
N PRO A 383 -14.21 2.44 16.14
CA PRO A 383 -15.31 2.75 15.23
C PRO A 383 -14.86 3.56 14.02
N VAL A 384 -15.41 3.22 12.85
CA VAL A 384 -15.03 3.81 11.57
C VAL A 384 -16.25 4.36 10.83
N VAL A 385 -16.18 5.64 10.46
CA VAL A 385 -17.13 6.28 9.55
C VAL A 385 -16.40 6.68 8.27
N CYS A 386 -16.92 6.21 7.15
CA CYS A 386 -16.40 6.45 5.82
C CYS A 386 -17.26 7.52 5.13
N VAL A 387 -16.61 8.53 4.57
CA VAL A 387 -17.28 9.63 3.86
C VAL A 387 -17.59 9.19 2.43
N GLY A 388 -18.88 9.00 2.15
CA GLY A 388 -19.44 8.52 0.88
C GLY A 388 -20.01 9.62 -0.03
N TYR A 389 -19.80 10.89 0.30
CA TYR A 389 -20.36 12.04 -0.42
C TYR A 389 -19.29 13.09 -0.73
N ASP A 390 -19.56 13.93 -1.73
CA ASP A 390 -18.57 14.85 -2.31
C ASP A 390 -18.53 16.24 -1.64
N GLY A 391 -18.64 16.27 -0.31
CA GLY A 391 -18.69 17.51 0.46
C GLY A 391 -19.99 18.27 0.21
N ASP A 392 -19.87 19.52 -0.24
CA ASP A 392 -20.98 20.40 -0.60
C ASP A 392 -21.45 20.25 -2.07
N GLN A 393 -20.91 19.27 -2.79
CA GLN A 393 -21.26 19.02 -4.20
C GLN A 393 -22.04 17.72 -4.36
N VAL A 394 -22.98 17.72 -5.30
CA VAL A 394 -23.58 16.50 -5.84
C VAL A 394 -22.86 16.16 -7.15
N ARG A 395 -22.23 14.99 -7.21
CA ARG A 395 -21.48 14.55 -8.40
C ARG A 395 -22.09 13.28 -8.99
N PRO A 396 -22.05 13.11 -10.32
CA PRO A 396 -22.35 11.82 -10.94
C PRO A 396 -21.46 10.72 -10.36
N TYR A 397 -22.02 9.52 -10.20
CA TYR A 397 -21.35 8.37 -9.56
C TYR A 397 -19.88 8.17 -10.01
N LEU A 398 -19.61 8.18 -11.31
CA LEU A 398 -18.26 7.96 -11.86
C LEU A 398 -17.25 9.07 -11.50
N ARG A 399 -17.73 10.26 -11.11
CA ARG A 399 -16.93 11.40 -10.63
C ARG A 399 -17.01 11.59 -9.12
N SER A 400 -17.93 10.89 -8.46
CA SER A 400 -18.14 10.92 -7.02
C SER A 400 -17.08 10.10 -6.29
N VAL A 401 -16.81 10.45 -5.04
CA VAL A 401 -16.06 9.62 -4.10
C VAL A 401 -16.74 8.27 -3.83
N ALA A 402 -18.08 8.23 -3.92
CA ALA A 402 -18.91 7.06 -3.64
C ALA A 402 -18.44 5.78 -4.38
N LYS A 403 -18.00 5.91 -5.63
CA LYS A 403 -17.54 4.77 -6.44
C LYS A 403 -16.39 3.97 -5.82
N HIS A 404 -15.56 4.60 -4.99
CA HIS A 404 -14.41 3.92 -4.39
C HIS A 404 -14.85 2.84 -3.37
N TYR A 405 -16.03 3.00 -2.79
CA TYR A 405 -16.63 2.01 -1.89
C TYR A 405 -17.15 0.76 -2.64
N ASP A 406 -17.32 0.86 -3.96
CA ASP A 406 -17.67 -0.26 -4.83
C ASP A 406 -16.45 -0.95 -5.46
N PHE A 407 -15.24 -0.44 -5.20
CA PHE A 407 -14.03 -1.14 -5.62
C PHE A 407 -13.94 -2.48 -4.89
N THR A 408 -13.52 -3.53 -5.61
CA THR A 408 -13.51 -4.92 -5.16
C THR A 408 -12.86 -5.08 -3.77
N HIS A 409 -11.69 -4.48 -3.55
CA HIS A 409 -11.02 -4.54 -2.24
C HIS A 409 -11.84 -3.85 -1.14
N TYR A 410 -12.43 -2.68 -1.41
CA TYR A 410 -13.18 -1.93 -0.41
C TYR A 410 -14.54 -2.57 -0.11
N ARG A 411 -15.17 -3.19 -1.11
CA ARG A 411 -16.39 -3.97 -0.91
C ARG A 411 -16.19 -5.07 0.13
N ASN A 412 -15.04 -5.76 0.12
CA ASN A 412 -14.69 -6.74 1.15
C ASN A 412 -14.75 -6.11 2.56
N LEU A 413 -14.33 -4.86 2.73
CA LEU A 413 -14.47 -4.13 4.01
C LEU A 413 -15.94 -3.83 4.34
N MET A 414 -16.70 -3.30 3.38
CA MET A 414 -18.11 -2.95 3.60
C MET A 414 -18.94 -4.17 4.01
N GLU A 415 -18.70 -5.32 3.38
CA GLU A 415 -19.39 -6.58 3.64
C GLU A 415 -19.09 -7.13 5.04
N THR A 416 -17.98 -6.76 5.67
CA THR A 416 -17.73 -7.11 7.07
C THR A 416 -18.71 -6.45 8.03
N GLY A 417 -19.36 -5.33 7.66
CA GLY A 417 -20.16 -4.52 8.57
C GLY A 417 -19.35 -3.77 9.64
N GLY A 418 -18.00 -3.80 9.58
CA GLY A 418 -17.12 -3.13 10.55
C GLY A 418 -16.89 -1.63 10.29
N VAL A 419 -17.43 -1.10 9.19
CA VAL A 419 -17.35 0.31 8.82
C VAL A 419 -18.75 0.83 8.46
N ARG A 420 -19.02 2.11 8.73
CA ARG A 420 -20.27 2.77 8.32
C ARG A 420 -19.99 3.74 7.20
N LEU A 421 -20.83 3.75 6.16
CA LEU A 421 -20.73 4.69 5.04
C LEU A 421 -21.76 5.80 5.22
N ALA A 422 -21.29 7.02 5.47
CA ALA A 422 -22.12 8.21 5.50
C ALA A 422 -22.30 8.78 4.09
N ARG A 423 -23.54 8.91 3.61
CA ARG A 423 -23.88 9.41 2.27
C ARG A 423 -24.28 10.87 2.24
N SER A 424 -24.30 11.54 3.40
CA SER A 424 -24.52 12.98 3.53
C SER A 424 -23.80 13.54 4.76
N ALA A 425 -23.81 14.86 4.90
CA ALA A 425 -23.31 15.55 6.09
C ALA A 425 -24.09 15.16 7.35
N GLU A 426 -25.42 15.01 7.24
CA GLU A 426 -26.30 14.61 8.33
C GLU A 426 -26.00 13.18 8.78
N GLU A 427 -25.86 12.25 7.82
CA GLU A 427 -25.48 10.87 8.12
C GLU A 427 -24.08 10.78 8.76
N LEU A 428 -23.13 11.63 8.33
CA LEU A 428 -21.79 11.67 8.93
C LEU A 428 -21.85 12.06 10.41
N VAL A 429 -22.55 13.15 10.73
CA VAL A 429 -22.69 13.60 12.13
C VAL A 429 -23.45 12.56 12.96
N GLU A 430 -24.51 11.96 12.41
CA GLU A 430 -25.29 10.93 13.10
C GLU A 430 -24.47 9.66 13.39
N GLU A 431 -23.72 9.14 12.43
CA GLU A 431 -22.90 7.93 12.65
C GLU A 431 -21.74 8.19 13.61
N VAL A 432 -21.12 9.38 13.58
CA VAL A 432 -20.12 9.78 14.58
C VAL A 432 -20.74 9.88 15.98
N ARG A 433 -21.89 10.55 16.11
CA ARG A 433 -22.65 10.66 17.37
C ARG A 433 -22.97 9.28 17.95
N ARG A 434 -23.50 8.37 17.13
CA ARG A 434 -23.82 7.00 17.55
C ARG A 434 -22.60 6.27 18.08
N TYR A 435 -21.47 6.34 17.39
CA TYR A 435 -20.25 5.64 17.83
C TYR A 435 -19.61 6.26 19.07
N LEU A 436 -19.76 7.56 19.29
CA LEU A 436 -19.31 8.20 20.53
C LEU A 436 -20.15 7.74 21.74
N ARG A 437 -21.44 7.41 21.54
CA ARG A 437 -22.32 6.87 22.58
C ARG A 437 -22.16 5.37 22.79
N GLU A 438 -22.02 4.63 21.69
CA GLU A 438 -21.97 3.16 21.68
C GLU A 438 -20.76 2.66 20.87
N PRO A 439 -19.53 2.75 21.42
CA PRO A 439 -18.31 2.32 20.70
C PRO A 439 -18.26 0.80 20.43
N GLY A 440 -19.00 0.02 21.21
CA GLY A 440 -19.12 -1.44 21.03
C GLY A 440 -19.95 -1.86 19.81
N ARG A 441 -20.71 -0.93 19.21
CA ARG A 441 -21.44 -1.18 17.97
C ARG A 441 -20.46 -1.66 16.90
N ASP A 442 -20.84 -2.68 16.13
CA ASP A 442 -20.05 -3.23 15.01
C ASP A 442 -18.67 -3.82 15.37
N VAL A 443 -18.39 -4.12 16.65
CA VAL A 443 -17.14 -4.77 17.11
C VAL A 443 -16.84 -6.05 16.35
N GLU A 444 -17.86 -6.88 16.11
CA GLU A 444 -17.72 -8.13 15.39
C GLU A 444 -17.41 -7.90 13.90
N GLY A 445 -17.92 -6.82 13.31
CA GLY A 445 -17.54 -6.41 11.96
C GLY A 445 -16.08 -5.96 11.88
N ARG A 446 -15.61 -5.18 12.87
CA ARG A 446 -14.20 -4.75 12.94
C ARG A 446 -13.25 -5.94 13.15
N ARG A 447 -13.65 -6.92 13.96
CA ARG A 447 -12.91 -8.17 14.12
C ARG A 447 -12.76 -8.90 12.78
N ARG A 448 -13.85 -9.02 12.00
CA ARG A 448 -13.78 -9.59 10.65
C ARG A 448 -12.84 -8.82 9.71
N ILE A 449 -12.75 -7.50 9.82
CA ILE A 449 -11.76 -6.71 9.04
C ILE A 449 -10.35 -7.14 9.39
N VAL A 450 -10.02 -7.27 10.69
CA VAL A 450 -8.68 -7.70 11.12
C VAL A 450 -8.37 -9.11 10.60
N ASP A 451 -9.29 -10.05 10.76
CA ASP A 451 -9.10 -11.44 10.32
C ASP A 451 -8.91 -11.54 8.80
N GLN A 452 -9.73 -10.81 8.02
CA GLN A 452 -9.67 -10.86 6.56
C GLN A 452 -8.51 -10.08 5.96
N GLN A 453 -8.18 -8.91 6.51
CA GLN A 453 -7.30 -7.95 5.85
C GLN A 453 -5.89 -7.92 6.45
N CYS A 454 -5.76 -8.15 7.75
CA CYS A 454 -4.45 -8.21 8.41
C CYS A 454 -3.86 -9.63 8.42
N TYR A 455 -4.69 -10.67 8.21
CA TYR A 455 -4.38 -12.10 8.37
C TYR A 455 -4.06 -12.47 9.83
N ARG A 456 -2.96 -11.96 10.35
CA ARG A 456 -2.60 -12.04 11.76
C ARG A 456 -2.10 -10.69 12.22
N LEU A 457 -2.71 -10.16 13.27
CA LEU A 457 -2.28 -8.93 13.92
C LEU A 457 -1.52 -9.27 15.21
N ASP A 458 -0.39 -9.95 15.05
CA ASP A 458 0.41 -10.52 16.14
C ASP A 458 1.80 -9.86 16.31
N GLY A 459 2.15 -8.90 15.46
CA GLY A 459 3.45 -8.22 15.54
C GLY A 459 4.59 -8.97 14.85
N ARG A 460 4.29 -10.03 14.08
CA ARG A 460 5.29 -10.99 13.59
C ARG A 460 5.29 -11.16 12.07
N ALA A 461 4.70 -10.24 11.31
CA ALA A 461 4.70 -10.33 9.85
C ALA A 461 6.12 -10.23 9.27
N GLY A 462 6.96 -9.33 9.80
CA GLY A 462 8.37 -9.22 9.41
C GLY A 462 9.14 -10.51 9.69
N GLU A 463 8.92 -11.11 10.86
CA GLU A 463 9.54 -12.38 11.24
C GLU A 463 9.15 -13.51 10.27
N ARG A 464 7.85 -13.67 9.99
CA ARG A 464 7.34 -14.65 9.03
C ARG A 464 7.97 -14.50 7.65
N ILE A 465 8.10 -13.27 7.15
CA ILE A 465 8.73 -12.99 5.84
C ILE A 465 10.21 -13.35 5.86
N GLY A 466 10.96 -12.92 6.89
CA GLY A 466 12.39 -13.21 7.01
C GLY A 466 12.67 -14.72 7.06
N MET A 467 11.90 -15.45 7.88
CA MET A 467 11.99 -16.91 7.99
C MET A 467 11.63 -17.61 6.67
N PHE A 468 10.55 -17.20 6.02
CA PHE A 468 10.13 -17.75 4.72
C PHE A 468 11.22 -17.60 3.66
N LEU A 469 11.84 -16.42 3.55
CA LEU A 469 12.90 -16.16 2.58
C LEU A 469 14.18 -16.95 2.89
N CYS A 470 14.55 -17.09 4.18
CA CYS A 470 15.69 -17.93 4.57
C CYS A 470 15.43 -19.42 4.26
N ALA A 471 14.21 -19.89 4.50
CA ALA A 471 13.79 -21.26 4.17
C ALA A 471 13.89 -21.55 2.66
N LEU A 472 13.44 -20.60 1.83
CA LEU A 472 13.58 -20.70 0.37
C LEU A 472 15.04 -20.76 -0.09
N LEU A 473 15.93 -19.99 0.55
CA LEU A 473 17.37 -19.98 0.24
C LEU A 473 18.09 -21.26 0.67
N ALA A 474 17.62 -21.94 1.74
CA ALA A 474 18.26 -23.15 2.25
C ALA A 474 17.97 -24.40 1.40
N GLY A 475 16.81 -24.47 0.73
CA GLY A 475 16.37 -25.63 -0.05
C GLY A 475 16.03 -26.88 0.77
N GLY A 476 15.12 -27.73 0.27
CA GLY A 476 14.82 -29.07 0.83
C GLY A 476 14.19 -29.10 2.23
N ALA A 477 14.29 -30.24 2.93
CA ALA A 477 13.59 -30.58 4.18
C ALA A 477 13.71 -29.55 5.34
N ALA A 478 14.72 -28.67 5.31
CA ALA A 478 14.83 -27.54 6.25
C ALA A 478 13.78 -26.45 5.97
N GLY A 479 13.40 -26.24 4.71
CA GLY A 479 12.28 -25.40 4.30
C GLY A 479 10.93 -26.00 4.70
N ASP A 480 10.78 -27.32 4.66
CA ASP A 480 9.58 -28.02 5.13
C ASP A 480 9.45 -27.98 6.66
N ALA A 481 10.56 -28.12 7.42
CA ALA A 481 10.58 -27.96 8.87
C ALA A 481 10.31 -26.52 9.32
N CYS A 482 10.77 -25.52 8.55
CA CYS A 482 10.43 -24.11 8.77
C CYS A 482 8.95 -23.84 8.45
N ALA A 483 8.45 -24.36 7.32
CA ALA A 483 7.03 -24.28 6.96
C ALA A 483 6.12 -25.00 7.97
N GLU A 484 6.56 -26.12 8.57
CA GLU A 484 5.86 -26.80 9.66
C GLU A 484 5.86 -25.99 10.95
N ARG A 485 6.98 -25.36 11.33
CA ARG A 485 7.02 -24.44 12.49
C ARG A 485 6.11 -23.23 12.27
N MET A 486 6.01 -22.73 11.04
CA MET A 486 5.14 -21.60 10.68
C MET A 486 3.64 -21.97 10.62
N LYS A 487 3.29 -23.24 10.41
CA LYS A 487 1.90 -23.72 10.51
C LYS A 487 1.43 -23.89 11.97
N ARG A 488 2.37 -24.11 12.89
CA ARG A 488 2.11 -24.35 14.33
C ARG A 488 2.20 -23.09 15.19
N ALA A 489 2.95 -22.08 14.74
CA ALA A 489 2.96 -20.72 15.29
C ALA A 489 1.87 -19.87 14.65
#